data_AF-A0A258KG34-F1
#
_entry.id   AF-A0A258KG34-F1
#
_cell.length_a   1.000
_cell.length_b   1.000
_cell.length_c   1.000
_cell.angle_alpha   90.00
_cell.angle_beta   90.00
_cell.angle_gamma   90.00
#
_symmetry.space_group_name_H-M   'P 1'
#
loop_
_entity.id
_entity.type
_entity.pdbx_description
1 polymer ?
#
loop_
_entity_poly.entity_id
_entity_poly.type
_entity_poly.pdbx_seq_one_letter_code
_entity_poly.pdbx_strand_id
1 'polypeptide(L)'
;IPSAGRIERELTAEAATAKARARAHLQQTEERVKKTRSRRLELVAWVRNPARMIWAKHAELNAIGRARKAYRRAEVGLQVRQDWVPSPKGQAFVAARREPGLEAAADVVRQRRTLERKIKRMDNRIGLAGRTINDLRLAHELGQRELRVPNQSPDETRFFRDIGRPAREALHRFPTPVQEQALERLRRGQGRSIGRAIIPGR
;
A
#
# COMPACT_ATOMS: atom_id res chain seq x y z
N ILE A 1 0.83 -0.40 17.29
CA ILE A 1 -0.25 -1.02 18.08
C ILE A 1 -1.02 -1.99 17.21
N PRO A 2 -1.24 -3.23 17.67
CA PRO A 2 -2.00 -4.21 16.91
C PRO A 2 -3.50 -3.85 16.92
N SER A 3 -4.10 -3.71 15.73
CA SER A 3 -5.56 -3.56 15.59
C SER A 3 -6.28 -4.85 16.02
N ALA A 4 -7.58 -4.81 16.35
CA ALA A 4 -8.32 -6.05 16.68
C ALA A 4 -8.20 -7.08 15.58
N GLY A 5 -8.38 -6.67 14.31
CA GLY A 5 -8.24 -7.61 13.20
C GLY A 5 -6.86 -8.26 13.14
N ARG A 6 -5.79 -7.62 13.65
CA ARG A 6 -4.47 -8.25 13.79
C ARG A 6 -4.43 -9.21 14.98
N ILE A 7 -4.98 -8.84 16.14
CA ILE A 7 -5.04 -9.70 17.33
C ILE A 7 -5.88 -10.97 17.06
N GLU A 8 -7.03 -10.82 16.40
CA GLU A 8 -7.91 -11.93 15.99
C GLU A 8 -7.23 -12.87 14.99
N ARG A 9 -6.47 -12.30 14.03
CA ARG A 9 -5.65 -13.08 13.11
C ARG A 9 -4.54 -13.81 13.85
N GLU A 10 -3.86 -13.18 14.79
CA GLU A 10 -2.83 -13.85 15.60
C GLU A 10 -3.41 -15.01 16.41
N LEU A 11 -4.62 -14.84 16.99
CA LEU A 11 -5.32 -15.89 17.74
C LEU A 11 -5.73 -17.10 16.89
N THR A 12 -6.07 -16.88 15.62
CA THR A 12 -6.48 -17.95 14.70
C THR A 12 -5.34 -18.48 13.83
N ALA A 13 -4.23 -17.74 13.71
CA ALA A 13 -3.11 -18.06 12.83
C ALA A 13 -2.48 -19.41 13.16
N GLU A 14 -2.18 -19.67 14.44
CA GLU A 14 -1.57 -20.93 14.86
C GLU A 14 -2.43 -22.13 14.44
N ALA A 15 -3.74 -22.05 14.68
CA ALA A 15 -4.68 -23.11 14.31
C ALA A 15 -4.85 -23.25 12.78
N ALA A 16 -4.84 -22.13 12.06
CA ALA A 16 -4.89 -22.13 10.60
C ALA A 16 -3.63 -22.80 10.00
N THR A 17 -2.44 -22.50 10.55
CA THR A 17 -1.20 -23.17 10.12
C THR A 17 -1.21 -24.66 10.47
N ALA A 18 -1.71 -25.04 11.64
CA ALA A 18 -1.85 -26.45 12.03
C ALA A 18 -2.80 -27.20 11.09
N LYS A 19 -3.95 -26.60 10.70
CA LYS A 19 -4.87 -27.16 9.70
C LYS A 19 -4.19 -27.32 8.35
N ALA A 20 -3.47 -26.31 7.88
CA ALA A 20 -2.75 -26.36 6.61
C ALA A 20 -1.68 -27.46 6.59
N ARG A 21 -0.88 -27.58 7.65
CA ARG A 21 0.12 -28.65 7.82
C ARG A 21 -0.53 -30.04 7.85
N ALA A 22 -1.63 -30.21 8.59
CA ALA A 22 -2.33 -31.49 8.65
C ALA A 22 -2.94 -31.88 7.29
N ARG A 23 -3.45 -30.91 6.52
CA ARG A 23 -3.94 -31.12 5.15
C ARG A 23 -2.82 -31.57 4.22
N ALA A 24 -1.68 -30.89 4.25
CA ALA A 24 -0.52 -31.25 3.43
C ALA A 24 -0.01 -32.66 3.77
N HIS A 25 0.08 -33.00 5.06
CA HIS A 25 0.46 -34.34 5.50
C HIS A 25 -0.54 -35.42 5.04
N LEU A 26 -1.84 -35.14 5.07
CA LEU A 26 -2.85 -36.06 4.53
C LEU A 26 -2.65 -36.31 3.04
N GLN A 27 -2.50 -35.26 2.24
CA GLN A 27 -2.25 -35.36 0.79
C GLN A 27 -0.98 -36.16 0.51
N GLN A 28 0.12 -35.83 1.19
CA GLN A 28 1.39 -36.57 1.07
C GLN A 28 1.24 -38.05 1.42
N THR A 29 0.46 -38.36 2.47
CA THR A 29 0.20 -39.75 2.89
C THR A 29 -0.61 -40.49 1.82
N GLU A 30 -1.65 -39.88 1.27
CA GLU A 30 -2.48 -40.46 0.22
C GLU A 30 -1.67 -40.71 -1.06
N GLU A 31 -0.83 -39.76 -1.48
CA GLU A 31 0.07 -39.93 -2.62
C GLU A 31 1.12 -41.02 -2.39
N ARG A 32 1.75 -41.05 -1.21
CA ARG A 32 2.73 -42.08 -0.86
C ARG A 32 2.10 -43.46 -0.85
N VAL A 33 0.90 -43.61 -0.28
CA VAL A 33 0.15 -44.87 -0.29
C VAL A 33 -0.20 -45.27 -1.72
N LYS A 34 -0.66 -44.35 -2.57
CA LYS A 34 -0.96 -44.62 -3.99
C LYS A 34 0.28 -45.14 -4.74
N LYS A 35 1.41 -44.44 -4.64
CA LYS A 35 2.70 -44.83 -5.26
C LYS A 35 3.21 -46.17 -4.76
N THR A 36 3.10 -46.41 -3.44
CA THR A 36 3.54 -47.67 -2.84
C THR A 36 2.64 -48.82 -3.29
N ARG A 37 1.33 -48.60 -3.36
CA ARG A 37 0.36 -49.59 -3.82
C ARG A 37 0.58 -49.98 -5.28
N SER A 38 0.76 -49.01 -6.18
CA SER A 38 1.00 -49.31 -7.61
C SER A 38 2.24 -50.18 -7.79
N ARG A 39 3.36 -49.81 -7.15
CA ARG A 39 4.60 -50.58 -7.19
C ARG A 39 4.47 -51.98 -6.60
N ARG A 40 3.63 -52.16 -5.57
CA ARG A 40 3.38 -53.49 -4.97
C ARG A 40 2.56 -54.40 -5.88
N LEU A 41 1.58 -53.85 -6.60
CA LEU A 41 0.72 -54.62 -7.51
C LEU A 41 1.50 -55.17 -8.72
N GLU A 42 2.59 -54.51 -9.13
CA GLU A 42 3.47 -54.96 -10.20
C GLU A 42 4.38 -56.15 -9.80
N LEU A 43 4.50 -56.45 -8.50
CA LEU A 43 5.42 -57.47 -8.00
C LEU A 43 4.73 -58.83 -7.82
N VAL A 44 5.11 -59.82 -8.64
CA VAL A 44 4.60 -61.21 -8.59
C VAL A 44 4.73 -61.85 -7.19
N ALA A 45 5.78 -61.50 -6.45
CA ALA A 45 6.01 -62.00 -5.09
C ALA A 45 4.90 -61.62 -4.08
N TRP A 46 4.14 -60.55 -4.34
CA TRP A 46 3.04 -60.13 -3.46
C TRP A 46 1.78 -60.96 -3.66
N VAL A 47 1.54 -61.45 -4.88
CA VAL A 47 0.40 -62.34 -5.18
C VAL A 47 0.59 -63.71 -4.50
N ARG A 48 1.84 -64.16 -4.34
CA ARG A 48 2.17 -65.45 -3.73
C ARG A 48 2.12 -65.46 -2.19
N ASN A 49 2.05 -64.30 -1.52
CA ASN A 49 2.01 -64.23 -0.05
C ASN A 49 0.81 -63.36 0.43
N PRO A 50 -0.37 -63.97 0.64
CA PRO A 50 -1.59 -63.23 0.98
C PRO A 50 -1.53 -62.57 2.36
N ALA A 51 -0.85 -63.19 3.34
CA ALA A 51 -0.72 -62.63 4.69
C ALA A 51 0.00 -61.28 4.68
N ARG A 52 1.11 -61.17 3.94
CA ARG A 52 1.86 -59.91 3.77
C ARG A 52 1.00 -58.84 3.09
N MET A 53 0.16 -59.24 2.13
CA MET A 53 -0.74 -58.33 1.41
C MET A 53 -1.82 -57.74 2.32
N ILE A 54 -2.43 -58.57 3.17
CA ILE A 54 -3.42 -58.15 4.17
C ILE A 54 -2.81 -57.16 5.16
N TRP A 55 -1.62 -57.43 5.70
CA TRP A 55 -0.93 -56.52 6.62
C TRP A 55 -0.56 -55.20 5.96
N ALA A 56 -0.07 -55.24 4.73
CA ALA A 56 0.25 -54.04 3.97
C ALA A 56 -0.99 -53.16 3.73
N LYS A 57 -2.14 -53.77 3.40
CA LYS A 57 -3.41 -53.05 3.26
C LYS A 57 -3.87 -52.42 4.56
N HIS A 58 -3.78 -53.14 5.68
CA HIS A 58 -4.08 -52.59 7.01
C HIS A 58 -3.18 -51.40 7.34
N ALA A 59 -1.87 -51.50 7.07
CA ALA A 59 -0.94 -50.40 7.28
C ALA A 59 -1.29 -49.17 6.43
N GLU A 60 -1.68 -49.35 5.17
CA GLU A 60 -2.15 -48.28 4.28
C GLU A 60 -3.40 -47.57 4.85
N LEU A 61 -4.42 -48.36 5.24
CA LEU A 61 -5.66 -47.83 5.80
C LEU A 61 -5.41 -47.12 7.13
N ASN A 62 -4.56 -47.67 7.99
CA ASN A 62 -4.20 -47.08 9.27
C ASN A 62 -3.39 -45.78 9.11
N ALA A 63 -2.50 -45.69 8.10
CA ALA A 63 -1.76 -44.47 7.82
C ALA A 63 -2.70 -43.34 7.37
N ILE A 64 -3.57 -43.61 6.40
CA ILE A 64 -4.58 -42.65 5.92
C ILE A 64 -5.54 -42.27 7.06
N GLY A 65 -6.03 -43.26 7.81
CA GLY A 65 -6.95 -43.04 8.93
C GLY A 65 -6.36 -42.14 10.01
N ARG A 66 -5.08 -42.33 10.37
CA ARG A 66 -4.37 -41.44 11.31
C ARG A 66 -4.24 -40.01 10.75
N ALA A 67 -3.85 -39.86 9.49
CA ALA A 67 -3.73 -38.56 8.86
C ALA A 67 -5.08 -37.82 8.77
N ARG A 68 -6.18 -38.52 8.45
CA ARG A 68 -7.54 -37.95 8.42
C ARG A 68 -8.00 -37.50 9.81
N LYS A 69 -7.78 -38.32 10.84
CA LYS A 69 -8.08 -37.95 12.24
C LYS A 69 -7.31 -36.70 12.66
N ALA A 70 -6.03 -36.60 12.31
CA ALA A 70 -5.21 -35.42 12.60
C ALA A 70 -5.74 -34.17 11.88
N TYR A 71 -6.10 -34.27 10.60
CA TYR A 71 -6.71 -33.18 9.85
C TYR A 71 -8.03 -32.72 10.47
N ARG A 72 -8.94 -33.65 10.82
CA ARG A 72 -10.22 -33.33 11.46
C ARG A 72 -10.06 -32.66 12.82
N ARG A 73 -9.11 -33.12 13.64
CA ARG A 73 -8.78 -32.45 14.91
C ARG A 73 -8.29 -31.02 14.71
N ALA A 74 -7.42 -30.79 13.74
CA ALA A 74 -6.92 -29.46 13.43
C ALA A 74 -8.03 -28.54 12.87
N GLU A 75 -8.95 -29.10 12.08
CA GLU A 75 -10.13 -28.41 11.57
C GLU A 75 -11.06 -27.97 12.71
N VAL A 76 -11.42 -28.87 13.62
CA VAL A 76 -12.22 -28.54 14.80
C VAL A 76 -11.51 -27.52 15.69
N GLY A 77 -10.20 -27.67 15.89
CA GLY A 77 -9.40 -26.72 16.68
C GLY A 77 -9.35 -25.31 16.09
N LEU A 78 -9.46 -25.18 14.76
CA LEU A 78 -9.61 -23.87 14.11
C LEU A 78 -11.04 -23.34 14.31
N GLN A 79 -12.06 -24.17 14.10
CA GLN A 79 -13.46 -23.80 14.25
C GLN A 79 -13.75 -23.27 15.66
N VAL A 80 -13.32 -24.00 16.69
CA VAL A 80 -13.48 -23.58 18.10
C VAL A 80 -12.89 -22.20 18.35
N ARG A 81 -11.72 -21.89 17.78
CA ARG A 81 -11.10 -20.57 17.93
C ARG A 81 -11.85 -19.50 17.15
N GLN A 82 -12.34 -19.82 15.95
CA GLN A 82 -13.16 -18.91 15.15
C GLN A 82 -14.49 -18.58 15.83
N ASP A 83 -15.10 -19.55 16.51
CA ASP A 83 -16.34 -19.37 17.26
C ASP A 83 -16.10 -18.66 18.61
N TRP A 84 -14.93 -18.89 19.23
CA TRP A 84 -14.57 -18.24 20.50
C TRP A 84 -14.25 -16.76 20.36
N VAL A 85 -13.57 -16.34 19.28
CA VAL A 85 -13.21 -14.92 19.04
C VAL A 85 -14.42 -13.96 19.12
N PRO A 86 -15.57 -14.21 18.46
CA PRO A 86 -16.75 -13.36 18.56
C PRO A 86 -17.52 -13.51 19.87
N SER A 87 -17.22 -14.52 20.71
CA SER A 87 -17.90 -14.69 22.00
C SER A 87 -17.61 -13.53 22.96
N PRO A 88 -18.47 -13.28 23.98
CA PRO A 88 -18.24 -12.21 24.95
C PRO A 88 -16.89 -12.30 25.67
N LYS A 89 -16.44 -13.54 25.97
CA LYS A 89 -15.12 -13.78 26.59
C LYS A 89 -13.97 -13.49 25.62
N GLY A 90 -14.13 -13.87 24.34
CA GLY A 90 -13.15 -13.59 23.29
C GLY A 90 -13.00 -12.09 23.03
N GLN A 91 -14.13 -11.37 22.93
CA GLN A 91 -14.15 -9.93 22.78
C GLN A 91 -13.52 -9.20 23.98
N ALA A 92 -13.81 -9.63 25.21
CA ALA A 92 -13.16 -9.08 26.40
C ALA A 92 -11.64 -9.29 26.39
N PHE A 93 -11.17 -10.46 25.94
CA PHE A 93 -9.74 -10.73 25.78
C PHE A 93 -9.09 -9.83 24.71
N VAL A 94 -9.74 -9.66 23.56
CA VAL A 94 -9.25 -8.77 22.50
C VAL A 94 -9.23 -7.32 22.98
N ALA A 95 -10.27 -6.87 23.69
CA ALA A 95 -10.35 -5.53 24.26
C ALA A 95 -9.26 -5.28 25.32
N ALA A 96 -9.01 -6.22 26.23
CA ALA A 96 -7.96 -6.11 27.23
C ALA A 96 -6.56 -5.99 26.60
N ARG A 97 -6.36 -6.58 25.42
CA ARG A 97 -5.09 -6.54 24.69
C ARG A 97 -4.95 -5.33 23.75
N ARG A 98 -6.06 -4.66 23.45
CA ARG A 98 -6.06 -3.36 22.77
C ARG A 98 -5.81 -2.29 23.81
N GLU A 99 -4.59 -1.78 23.89
CA GLU A 99 -4.27 -0.60 24.71
C GLU A 99 -4.85 0.66 24.01
N PRO A 100 -6.04 1.15 24.42
CA PRO A 100 -6.81 2.08 23.59
C PRO A 100 -6.17 3.48 23.54
N GLY A 101 -5.43 3.86 24.58
CA GLY A 101 -4.65 5.11 24.60
C GLY A 101 -3.54 5.14 23.55
N LEU A 102 -2.95 3.99 23.22
CA LEU A 102 -1.91 3.95 22.21
C LEU A 102 -2.48 3.96 20.78
N GLU A 103 -3.63 3.32 20.52
CA GLU A 103 -4.31 3.40 19.20
C GLU A 103 -4.67 4.86 18.86
N ALA A 104 -5.26 5.59 19.80
CA ALA A 104 -5.58 7.01 19.63
C ALA A 104 -4.32 7.85 19.32
N ALA A 105 -3.22 7.60 20.03
CA ALA A 105 -1.95 8.29 19.78
C ALA A 105 -1.39 8.00 18.38
N ALA A 106 -1.51 6.76 17.88
CA ALA A 106 -1.04 6.40 16.55
C ALA A 106 -1.86 7.07 15.43
N ASP A 107 -3.17 7.21 15.60
CA ASP A 107 -4.03 7.88 14.63
C ASP A 107 -3.77 9.39 14.59
N VAL A 108 -3.54 10.02 15.75
CA VAL A 108 -3.09 11.42 15.83
C VAL A 108 -1.77 11.61 15.08
N VAL A 109 -0.79 10.71 15.24
CA VAL A 109 0.48 10.77 14.51
C VAL A 109 0.28 10.63 12.99
N ARG A 110 -0.61 9.74 12.53
CA ARG A 110 -0.93 9.58 11.09
C ARG A 110 -1.60 10.83 10.53
N GLN A 111 -2.54 11.41 11.26
CA GLN A 111 -3.21 12.65 10.87
C GLN A 111 -2.21 13.80 10.78
N ARG A 112 -1.34 13.96 11.79
CA ARG A 112 -0.25 14.94 11.78
C ARG A 112 0.65 14.78 10.54
N ARG A 113 1.14 13.58 10.26
CA ARG A 113 1.97 13.31 9.07
C ARG A 113 1.25 13.64 7.76
N THR A 114 -0.05 13.38 7.70
CA THR A 114 -0.88 13.69 6.53
C THR A 114 -1.02 15.20 6.34
N LEU A 115 -1.24 15.94 7.43
CA LEU A 115 -1.28 17.40 7.43
C LEU A 115 0.08 17.99 7.05
N GLU A 116 1.18 17.52 7.65
CA GLU A 116 2.55 17.94 7.30
C GLU A 116 2.84 17.77 5.81
N ARG A 117 2.43 16.63 5.21
CA ARG A 117 2.57 16.41 3.76
C ARG A 117 1.69 17.33 2.94
N LYS A 118 0.48 17.66 3.40
CA LYS A 118 -0.40 18.64 2.72
C LYS A 118 0.22 20.03 2.78
N ILE A 119 0.69 20.47 3.95
CA ILE A 119 1.37 21.74 4.15
C ILE A 119 2.58 21.84 3.22
N LYS A 120 3.48 20.84 3.25
CA LYS A 120 4.66 20.82 2.36
C LYS A 120 4.30 20.88 0.86
N ARG A 121 3.21 20.22 0.45
CA ARG A 121 2.72 20.31 -0.94
C ARG A 121 2.21 21.71 -1.27
N MET A 122 1.49 22.35 -0.35
CA MET A 122 1.02 23.73 -0.51
C MET A 122 2.18 24.72 -0.54
N ASP A 123 3.18 24.59 0.34
CA ASP A 123 4.38 25.43 0.35
C ASP A 123 5.14 25.35 -0.97
N ASN A 124 5.34 24.13 -1.49
CA ASN A 124 5.96 23.93 -2.80
C ASN A 124 5.14 24.58 -3.92
N ARG A 125 3.80 24.52 -3.85
CA ARG A 125 2.91 25.16 -4.83
C ARG A 125 2.98 26.68 -4.76
N ILE A 126 2.98 27.26 -3.56
CA ILE A 126 3.15 28.71 -3.35
C ILE A 126 4.49 29.16 -3.92
N GLY A 127 5.57 28.42 -3.64
CA GLY A 127 6.89 28.68 -4.20
C GLY A 127 6.91 28.64 -5.73
N LEU A 128 6.25 27.64 -6.33
CA LEU A 128 6.17 27.51 -7.79
C LEU A 128 5.33 28.64 -8.43
N ALA A 129 4.24 29.05 -7.79
CA ALA A 129 3.41 30.17 -8.23
C ALA A 129 4.19 31.48 -8.17
N GLY A 130 4.93 31.71 -7.09
CA GLY A 130 5.82 32.87 -6.95
C GLY A 130 6.87 32.94 -8.07
N ARG A 131 7.52 31.82 -8.39
CA ARG A 131 8.47 31.75 -9.53
C ARG A 131 7.78 32.05 -10.85
N THR A 132 6.63 31.42 -11.11
CA THR A 132 5.86 31.63 -12.34
C THR A 132 5.46 33.10 -12.54
N ILE A 133 5.03 33.77 -11.47
CA ILE A 133 4.70 35.21 -11.51
C ILE A 133 5.95 36.05 -11.82
N ASN A 134 7.10 35.73 -11.21
CA ASN A 134 8.35 36.43 -11.48
C ASN A 134 8.83 36.21 -12.93
N ASP A 135 8.73 34.98 -13.44
CA ASP A 135 9.08 34.64 -14.83
C ASP A 135 8.24 35.44 -15.83
N LEU A 136 6.93 35.57 -15.56
CA LEU A 136 6.03 36.39 -16.38
C LEU A 136 6.39 37.88 -16.35
N ARG A 137 6.68 38.41 -15.16
CA ARG A 137 7.12 39.81 -15.02
C ARG A 137 8.38 40.05 -15.85
N LEU A 138 9.35 39.15 -15.76
CA LEU A 138 10.60 39.25 -16.53
C LEU A 138 10.38 39.11 -18.04
N ALA A 139 9.56 38.15 -18.48
CA ALA A 139 9.24 37.96 -19.89
C ALA A 139 8.55 39.20 -20.49
N HIS A 140 7.69 39.87 -19.71
CA HIS A 140 7.02 41.09 -20.12
C HIS A 140 7.98 42.28 -20.28
N GLU A 141 8.96 42.43 -19.38
CA GLU A 141 10.03 43.43 -19.52
C GLU A 141 10.86 43.22 -20.78
N LEU A 142 11.11 41.96 -21.14
CA LEU A 142 11.82 41.56 -22.36
C LEU A 142 10.96 41.68 -23.63
N GLY A 143 9.73 42.19 -23.52
CA GLY A 143 8.87 42.53 -24.66
C GLY A 143 7.79 41.50 -24.99
N GLN A 144 7.70 40.39 -24.25
CA GLN A 144 6.69 39.35 -24.50
C GLN A 144 5.36 39.71 -23.82
N ARG A 145 4.60 40.61 -24.45
CA ARG A 145 3.34 41.18 -23.92
C ARG A 145 2.10 40.30 -24.10
N GLU A 146 2.19 39.30 -24.96
CA GLU A 146 1.10 38.38 -25.28
C GLU A 146 0.82 37.39 -24.15
N LEU A 147 1.82 37.12 -23.29
CA LEU A 147 1.68 36.28 -22.11
C LEU A 147 0.98 37.07 -20.99
N ARG A 148 -0.29 36.75 -20.72
CA ARG A 148 -1.07 37.35 -19.63
C ARG A 148 -1.48 36.32 -18.58
N VAL A 149 -1.53 36.75 -17.33
CA VAL A 149 -2.13 35.99 -16.23
C VAL A 149 -3.66 36.06 -16.39
N PRO A 150 -4.37 34.92 -16.47
CA PRO A 150 -5.83 34.90 -16.44
C PRO A 150 -6.35 35.42 -15.09
N ASN A 151 -7.43 36.21 -15.11
CA ASN A 151 -8.04 36.76 -13.89
C ASN A 151 -8.65 35.68 -12.99
N GLN A 152 -9.01 34.53 -13.56
CA GLN A 152 -9.47 33.35 -12.85
C GLN A 152 -8.86 32.11 -13.51
N SER A 153 -8.11 31.32 -12.74
CA SER A 153 -7.62 30.01 -13.21
C SER A 153 -8.45 28.91 -12.55
N PRO A 154 -9.14 28.06 -13.32
CA PRO A 154 -10.04 27.05 -12.76
C PRO A 154 -9.32 25.84 -12.14
N ASP A 155 -8.01 25.65 -12.43
CA ASP A 155 -7.25 24.48 -11.97
C ASP A 155 -5.75 24.83 -11.79
N GLU A 156 -5.20 24.51 -10.61
CA GLU A 156 -3.81 24.75 -10.24
C GLU A 156 -2.82 24.12 -11.24
N THR A 157 -3.13 22.92 -11.73
CA THR A 157 -2.25 22.18 -12.64
C THR A 157 -2.21 22.87 -14.01
N ARG A 158 -3.34 23.42 -14.42
CA ARG A 158 -3.48 24.18 -15.66
C ARG A 158 -2.78 25.53 -15.56
N PHE A 159 -2.82 26.20 -14.42
CA PHE A 159 -2.06 27.45 -14.21
C PHE A 159 -0.57 27.28 -14.50
N PHE A 160 0.07 26.25 -13.92
CA PHE A 160 1.50 26.02 -14.14
C PHE A 160 1.82 25.56 -15.57
N ARG A 161 0.94 24.76 -16.17
CA ARG A 161 1.13 24.22 -17.51
C ARG A 161 0.93 25.25 -18.60
N ASP A 162 -0.14 26.03 -18.50
CA ASP A 162 -0.62 26.89 -19.59
C ASP A 162 -0.04 28.30 -19.50
N ILE A 163 0.53 28.69 -18.35
CA ILE A 163 1.14 30.01 -18.14
C ILE A 163 2.61 29.89 -17.77
N GLY A 164 2.93 29.06 -16.77
CA GLY A 164 4.30 28.97 -16.26
C GLY A 164 5.30 28.33 -17.22
N ARG A 165 4.86 27.37 -18.02
CA ARG A 165 5.72 26.75 -19.05
C ARG A 165 5.98 27.70 -20.22
N PRO A 166 4.97 28.35 -20.84
CA PRO A 166 5.21 29.36 -21.88
C PRO A 166 6.07 30.54 -21.43
N ALA A 167 5.90 31.01 -20.18
CA ALA A 167 6.73 32.07 -19.62
C ALA A 167 8.21 31.69 -19.55
N ARG A 168 8.52 30.49 -19.05
CA ARG A 168 9.90 29.98 -19.01
C ARG A 168 10.47 29.74 -20.41
N GLU A 169 9.68 29.16 -21.31
CA GLU A 169 10.10 28.96 -22.71
C GLU A 169 10.40 30.28 -23.41
N ALA A 170 9.64 31.35 -23.12
CA ALA A 170 9.92 32.69 -23.63
C ALA A 170 11.22 33.28 -23.06
N LEU A 171 11.50 33.10 -21.77
CA LEU A 171 12.76 33.54 -21.15
C LEU A 171 13.99 32.83 -21.72
N HIS A 172 13.90 31.52 -21.94
CA HIS A 172 15.01 30.73 -22.50
C HIS A 172 15.47 31.18 -23.89
N ARG A 173 14.65 31.95 -24.62
CA ARG A 173 15.02 32.53 -25.92
C ARG A 173 15.98 33.71 -25.80
N PHE A 174 16.12 34.30 -24.60
CA PHE A 174 17.01 35.43 -24.35
C PHE A 174 18.29 34.97 -23.63
N PRO A 175 19.47 35.55 -23.95
CA PRO A 175 20.70 35.26 -23.21
C PRO A 175 20.61 35.65 -21.73
N THR A 176 21.25 34.88 -20.85
CA THR A 176 21.31 35.11 -19.39
C THR A 176 21.73 36.54 -18.99
N PRO A 177 22.74 37.21 -19.59
CA PRO A 177 23.10 38.58 -19.19
C PRO A 177 21.99 39.60 -19.47
N VAL A 178 21.16 39.38 -20.50
CA VAL A 178 20.03 40.27 -20.82
C VAL A 178 18.89 40.07 -19.81
N GLN A 179 18.68 38.84 -19.35
CA GLN A 179 17.72 38.53 -18.29
C GLN A 179 18.11 39.18 -16.96
N GLU A 180 19.39 39.12 -16.59
CA GLU A 180 19.90 39.74 -15.35
C GLU A 180 19.75 41.27 -15.34
N GLN A 181 20.04 41.93 -16.47
CA GLN A 181 19.82 43.37 -16.60
C GLN A 181 18.35 43.75 -16.49
N ALA A 182 17.44 42.98 -17.07
CA ALA A 182 16.00 43.21 -16.94
C ALA A 182 15.50 42.98 -15.50
N LEU A 183 16.05 41.97 -14.82
CA LEU A 183 15.75 41.68 -13.42
C LEU A 183 16.26 42.80 -12.48
N GLU A 184 17.43 43.37 -12.75
CA GLU A 184 17.94 44.54 -12.02
C GLU A 184 17.06 45.79 -12.23
N ARG A 185 16.53 46.02 -13.44
CA ARG A 185 15.57 47.10 -13.70
C ARG A 185 14.26 46.91 -12.92
N LEU A 186 13.76 45.67 -12.86
CA LEU A 186 12.57 45.33 -12.06
C LEU A 186 12.78 45.58 -10.57
N ARG A 187 13.93 45.16 -10.02
CA ARG A 187 14.28 45.40 -8.60
C ARG A 187 14.38 46.88 -8.25
N ARG A 188 14.86 47.70 -9.18
CA ARG A 188 14.98 49.16 -9.01
C ARG A 188 13.67 49.92 -9.27
N GLY A 189 12.57 49.22 -9.58
CA GLY A 189 11.27 49.83 -9.87
C GLY A 189 11.20 50.59 -11.20
N GLN A 190 12.19 50.40 -12.07
CA GLN A 190 12.32 51.10 -13.36
C GLN A 190 11.78 50.27 -14.55
N GLY A 191 11.17 49.12 -14.28
CA GLY A 191 10.56 48.24 -15.27
C GLY A 191 9.12 48.63 -15.66
N ARG A 192 8.68 48.20 -16.84
CA ARG A 192 7.28 48.20 -17.29
C ARG A 192 6.46 47.14 -16.54
N SER A 193 6.13 47.43 -15.28
CA SER A 193 5.46 46.46 -14.42
C SER A 193 4.06 46.05 -14.93
N ILE A 194 3.77 44.75 -14.91
CA ILE A 194 2.40 44.20 -14.99
C ILE A 194 1.62 44.47 -13.65
N GLY A 195 2.22 45.21 -12.73
CA GLY A 195 1.90 45.21 -11.30
C GLY A 195 0.58 45.86 -10.87
N ARG A 196 -0.12 46.60 -11.75
CA ARG A 196 -1.44 47.17 -11.42
C ARG A 196 -2.63 46.27 -11.75
N ALA A 197 -2.44 45.20 -12.52
CA ALA A 197 -3.56 44.36 -13.01
C ALA A 197 -3.56 42.91 -12.49
N ILE A 198 -2.50 42.45 -11.79
CA ILE A 198 -2.39 41.04 -11.35
C ILE A 198 -3.06 40.79 -10.00
N ILE A 199 -3.22 41.80 -9.14
CA ILE A 199 -3.96 41.68 -7.88
C ILE A 199 -5.33 42.34 -8.09
N PRO A 200 -6.42 41.57 -8.28
CA PRO A 200 -7.75 42.15 -8.28
C PRO A 200 -8.10 42.59 -6.86
N GLY A 201 -8.33 43.90 -6.66
CA GLY A 201 -8.88 44.46 -5.42
C GLY A 201 -7.86 45.04 -4.44
N ARG A 202 -7.64 46.35 -4.52
CA ARG A 202 -8.11 47.22 -3.43
C ARG A 202 -9.46 47.78 -3.84
#